data_AF-A0A2A4MYV0-F1
#
_entry.id   AF-A0A2A4MYV0-F1
#
_cell.length_a   1.000
_cell.length_b   1.000
_cell.length_c   1.000
_cell.angle_alpha   90.00
_cell.angle_beta   90.00
_cell.angle_gamma   90.00
#
_symmetry.space_group_name_H-M   'P 1'
#
loop_
_entity.id
_entity.type
_entity.pdbx_description
1 polymer ?
#
loop_
_entity_poly.entity_id
_entity_poly.type
_entity_poly.pdbx_seq_one_letter_code
_entity_poly.pdbx_strand_id
1 'polypeptide(L)'
;MSKKIKIIVIATLFSVFVIAGSLFFWQQNSGNLSGGDIALPKLYWLALVIFYWYVAPALLLLGDNVNATERLVLKIHSVNVWSRALIELCMMYITHNWHPYYGIAHDIFSVLMLVFLLSTYYKVMSSYLLYFMVMLVAVFLLETVFASYMVTQVQSSQGVVYFVPSTSEHSLILIATWFSVIGLLYYLIYFFRGWLYSDV
;
A
#
# COMPACT_ATOMS: atom_id res chain seq x y z
N MET A 1 17.68 -6.12 16.18
CA MET A 1 17.97 -4.66 15.97
C MET A 1 17.71 -3.82 17.22
N SER A 2 18.59 -2.87 17.60
CA SER A 2 18.40 -2.06 18.82
C SER A 2 17.24 -1.06 18.73
N LYS A 3 16.62 -0.74 19.86
CA LYS A 3 15.49 0.22 19.94
C LYS A 3 15.84 1.60 19.38
N LYS A 4 17.06 2.09 19.65
CA LYS A 4 17.55 3.37 19.11
C LYS A 4 17.56 3.37 17.58
N ILE A 5 18.04 2.29 16.96
CA ILE A 5 18.06 2.15 15.50
C ILE A 5 16.62 2.09 14.96
N LYS A 6 15.72 1.32 15.60
CA LYS A 6 14.29 1.28 15.22
C LYS A 6 13.65 2.68 15.21
N ILE A 7 13.91 3.52 16.22
CA ILE A 7 13.40 4.90 16.27
C ILE A 7 13.95 5.74 15.11
N ILE A 8 15.25 5.65 14.83
CA ILE A 8 15.88 6.36 13.71
C ILE A 8 15.22 5.94 12.39
N VAL A 9 15.03 4.63 12.16
CA VAL A 9 14.36 4.12 10.97
C VAL A 9 12.94 4.70 10.82
N ILE A 10 12.16 4.73 11.90
CA ILE A 10 10.80 5.32 11.87
C ILE A 10 10.85 6.80 11.48
N ALA A 11 11.74 7.57 12.12
CA ALA A 11 11.90 8.99 11.82
C ALA A 11 12.34 9.24 10.37
N THR A 12 13.32 8.47 9.88
CA THR A 12 13.77 8.55 8.49
C THR A 12 12.66 8.21 7.51
N LEU A 13 11.91 7.12 7.74
CA LEU A 13 10.78 6.75 6.88
C LEU A 13 9.74 7.87 6.86
N PHE A 14 9.35 8.39 8.03
CA PHE A 14 8.40 9.50 8.11
C PHE A 14 8.87 10.71 7.30
N SER A 15 10.12 11.14 7.46
CA SER A 15 10.70 12.24 6.70
C SER A 15 10.70 11.97 5.19
N VAL A 16 11.08 10.76 4.77
CA VAL A 16 11.08 10.38 3.35
C VAL A 16 9.67 10.44 2.77
N PHE A 17 8.67 9.86 3.44
CA PHE A 17 7.29 9.88 2.96
C PHE A 17 6.72 11.30 2.89
N VAL A 18 7.00 12.16 3.87
CA VAL A 18 6.56 13.56 3.85
C VAL A 18 7.19 14.32 2.69
N ILE A 19 8.51 14.23 2.53
CA ILE A 19 9.24 14.94 1.47
C ILE A 19 8.82 14.43 0.09
N ALA A 20 8.88 13.11 -0.14
CA ALA A 20 8.52 12.51 -1.41
C ALA A 20 7.06 12.76 -1.77
N GLY A 21 6.14 12.62 -0.81
CA GLY A 21 4.71 12.88 -1.01
C GLY A 21 4.44 14.35 -1.37
N SER A 22 5.13 15.28 -0.72
CA SER A 22 4.98 16.72 -1.00
C SER A 22 5.51 17.09 -2.39
N LEU A 23 6.68 16.58 -2.75
CA LEU A 23 7.28 16.77 -4.07
C LEU A 23 6.41 16.17 -5.17
N PHE A 24 5.95 14.93 -4.97
CA PHE A 24 5.08 14.25 -5.92
C PHE A 24 3.75 14.99 -6.10
N PHE A 25 3.10 15.42 -5.01
CA PHE A 25 1.84 16.16 -5.09
C PHE A 25 2.00 17.47 -5.88
N TRP A 26 3.10 18.20 -5.65
CA TRP A 26 3.38 19.43 -6.39
C TRP A 26 3.67 19.18 -7.87
N GLN A 27 4.45 18.16 -8.20
CA GLN A 27 4.75 17.79 -9.59
C GLN A 27 3.51 17.26 -10.34
N GLN A 28 2.71 16.42 -9.69
CA GLN A 28 1.51 15.83 -10.28
C GLN A 28 0.47 16.91 -10.61
N ASN A 29 0.17 17.80 -9.65
CA ASN A 29 -0.85 18.85 -9.82
C ASN A 29 -0.34 20.11 -10.54
N SER A 30 0.93 20.15 -10.96
CA SER A 30 1.41 21.18 -11.90
C SER A 30 1.23 20.78 -13.36
N GLY A 31 0.66 19.60 -13.64
CA GLY A 31 0.44 19.09 -14.99
C GLY A 31 1.71 18.57 -15.67
N ASN A 32 2.80 18.39 -14.91
CA ASN A 32 4.08 17.93 -15.44
C ASN A 32 4.19 16.40 -15.55
N LEU A 33 3.26 15.66 -14.95
CA LEU A 33 3.25 14.20 -14.91
C LEU A 33 1.97 13.64 -15.54
N SER A 34 2.07 12.45 -16.12
CA SER A 34 0.92 11.72 -16.65
C SER A 34 -0.07 11.34 -15.55
N GLY A 35 -1.34 11.20 -15.92
CA GLY A 35 -2.42 10.75 -15.03
C GLY A 35 -3.30 11.82 -14.41
N GLY A 36 -3.03 13.10 -14.69
CA GLY A 36 -3.85 14.23 -14.24
C GLY A 36 -3.72 14.54 -12.75
N ASP A 37 -4.59 15.41 -12.25
CA ASP A 37 -4.53 15.88 -10.86
C ASP A 37 -4.86 14.77 -9.85
N ILE A 38 -4.19 14.80 -8.70
CA ILE A 38 -4.40 13.87 -7.59
C ILE A 38 -4.96 14.60 -6.38
N ALA A 39 -6.10 14.14 -5.87
CA ALA A 39 -6.66 14.61 -4.61
C ALA A 39 -5.81 14.17 -3.40
N LEU A 40 -5.73 15.02 -2.37
CA LEU A 40 -5.00 14.72 -1.13
C LEU A 40 -5.34 13.35 -0.50
N PRO A 41 -6.61 12.95 -0.30
CA PRO A 41 -6.91 11.63 0.25
C PRO A 41 -6.30 10.48 -0.58
N LYS A 42 -6.26 10.60 -1.92
CA LYS A 42 -5.63 9.58 -2.77
C LYS A 42 -4.11 9.59 -2.65
N LEU A 43 -3.49 10.76 -2.50
CA LEU A 43 -2.06 10.86 -2.21
C LEU A 43 -1.69 10.12 -0.91
N TYR A 44 -2.41 10.41 0.19
CA TYR A 44 -2.16 9.76 1.48
C TYR A 44 -2.43 8.25 1.43
N TRP A 45 -3.50 7.86 0.75
CA TRP A 45 -3.80 6.45 0.50
C TRP A 45 -2.66 5.75 -0.24
N LEU A 46 -2.19 6.32 -1.35
CA LEU A 46 -1.06 5.78 -2.12
C LEU A 46 0.19 5.63 -1.25
N ALA A 47 0.53 6.66 -0.46
CA ALA A 47 1.67 6.61 0.46
C ALA A 47 1.55 5.48 1.48
N LEU A 48 0.36 5.31 2.09
CA LEU A 48 0.12 4.25 3.08
C LEU A 48 0.13 2.87 2.45
N VAL A 49 -0.47 2.71 1.27
CA VAL A 49 -0.45 1.45 0.53
C VAL A 49 0.99 1.06 0.16
N ILE A 50 1.81 2.01 -0.32
CA ILE A 50 3.23 1.78 -0.55
C ILE A 50 3.94 1.34 0.74
N PHE A 51 3.65 2.00 1.86
CA PHE A 51 4.21 1.59 3.13
C PHE A 51 3.82 0.15 3.49
N TYR A 52 2.54 -0.19 3.46
CA TYR A 52 2.05 -1.50 3.90
C TYR A 52 2.38 -2.66 2.96
N TRP A 53 2.47 -2.42 1.66
CA TRP A 53 2.81 -3.47 0.70
C TRP A 53 4.32 -3.71 0.58
N TYR A 54 5.15 -2.67 0.72
CA TYR A 54 6.58 -2.77 0.44
C TYR A 54 7.43 -2.62 1.69
N VAL A 55 7.22 -1.54 2.45
CA VAL A 55 8.10 -1.16 3.57
C VAL A 55 7.83 -2.03 4.80
N ALA A 56 6.57 -2.17 5.22
CA ALA A 56 6.21 -2.93 6.41
C ALA A 56 6.65 -4.41 6.32
N PRO A 57 6.40 -5.16 5.23
CA PRO A 57 6.89 -6.53 5.09
C PRO A 57 8.41 -6.61 5.12
N ALA A 58 9.12 -5.66 4.49
CA ALA A 58 10.58 -5.59 4.57
C ALA A 58 11.08 -5.38 6.00
N LEU A 59 10.46 -4.46 6.77
CA LEU A 59 10.80 -4.23 8.17
C LEU A 59 10.54 -5.46 9.06
N LEU A 60 9.47 -6.21 8.78
CA LEU A 60 9.17 -7.46 9.47
C LEU A 60 10.18 -8.55 9.10
N LEU A 61 10.53 -8.69 7.81
CA LEU A 61 11.51 -9.67 7.34
C LEU A 61 12.92 -9.41 7.86
N LEU A 62 13.30 -8.14 8.08
CA LEU A 62 14.56 -7.77 8.73
C LEU A 62 14.54 -7.97 10.25
N GLY A 63 13.37 -8.25 10.82
CA GLY A 63 13.21 -8.55 12.23
C GLY A 63 13.60 -9.98 12.59
N ASP A 64 14.16 -10.14 13.78
CA ASP A 64 14.51 -11.43 14.38
C ASP A 64 13.27 -12.15 14.94
N ASN A 65 12.19 -11.41 15.15
CA ASN A 65 10.99 -11.83 15.90
C ASN A 65 9.95 -12.57 15.05
N VAL A 66 10.35 -12.98 13.84
CA VAL A 66 9.47 -13.61 12.85
C VAL A 66 9.96 -15.04 12.63
N ASN A 67 9.09 -16.02 12.96
CA ASN A 67 9.43 -17.43 12.84
C ASN A 67 9.53 -17.88 11.37
N ALA A 68 9.99 -19.10 11.12
CA ALA A 68 10.24 -19.59 9.76
C ALA A 68 8.99 -19.59 8.87
N THR A 69 7.84 -19.99 9.41
CA THR A 69 6.55 -20.03 8.71
C THR A 69 6.06 -18.62 8.39
N GLU A 70 6.10 -17.73 9.38
CA GLU A 70 5.73 -16.32 9.23
C GLU A 70 6.60 -15.62 8.17
N ARG A 71 7.90 -15.91 8.18
CA ARG A 71 8.87 -15.40 7.21
C ARG A 71 8.58 -15.92 5.80
N LEU A 72 8.19 -17.18 5.67
CA LEU A 72 7.74 -17.74 4.39
C LEU A 72 6.51 -16.99 3.86
N VAL A 73 5.49 -16.79 4.71
CA VAL A 73 4.27 -16.08 4.32
C VAL A 73 4.57 -14.64 3.90
N LEU A 74 5.38 -13.91 4.69
CA LEU A 74 5.81 -12.56 4.34
C LEU A 74 6.60 -12.51 3.04
N LYS A 75 7.47 -13.50 2.77
CA LYS A 75 8.19 -13.60 1.49
C LYS A 75 7.24 -13.83 0.32
N ILE A 76 6.27 -14.73 0.44
CA ILE A 76 5.27 -14.99 -0.61
C ILE A 76 4.50 -13.70 -0.92
N HIS A 77 4.00 -13.00 0.11
CA HIS A 77 3.33 -11.72 -0.06
C HIS A 77 4.24 -10.66 -0.71
N SER A 78 5.47 -10.52 -0.23
CA SER A 78 6.43 -9.53 -0.73
C SER A 78 6.78 -9.79 -2.20
N VAL A 79 7.07 -11.03 -2.57
CA VAL A 79 7.34 -11.40 -3.97
C VAL A 79 6.16 -11.05 -4.87
N ASN A 80 4.94 -11.33 -4.43
CA ASN A 80 3.73 -11.02 -5.19
C ASN A 80 3.58 -9.51 -5.47
N VAL A 81 3.70 -8.66 -4.43
CA VAL A 81 3.52 -7.21 -4.58
C VAL A 81 4.73 -6.52 -5.22
N TRP A 82 5.94 -6.99 -4.97
CA TRP A 82 7.15 -6.43 -5.60
C TRP A 82 7.21 -6.74 -7.09
N SER A 83 6.77 -7.94 -7.47
CA SER A 83 6.65 -8.31 -8.90
C SER A 83 5.62 -7.41 -9.59
N ARG A 84 4.49 -7.11 -8.95
CA ARG A 84 3.52 -6.14 -9.47
C ARG A 84 4.14 -4.78 -9.69
N ALA A 85 4.84 -4.21 -8.70
CA ALA A 85 5.46 -2.89 -8.86
C ALA A 85 6.36 -2.83 -10.10
N LEU A 86 7.21 -3.85 -10.30
CA LEU A 86 8.09 -3.92 -11.45
C LEU A 86 7.31 -4.01 -12.77
N ILE A 87 6.27 -4.85 -12.82
CA ILE A 87 5.43 -5.02 -14.01
C ILE A 87 4.64 -3.73 -14.31
N GLU A 88 4.00 -3.13 -13.32
CA GLU A 88 3.20 -1.91 -13.50
C GLU A 88 4.07 -0.71 -13.89
N LEU A 89 5.24 -0.53 -13.28
CA LEU A 89 6.18 0.52 -13.69
C LEU A 89 6.64 0.34 -15.14
N CYS A 90 6.93 -0.89 -15.54
CA CYS A 90 7.24 -1.21 -16.94
C CYS A 90 6.05 -0.88 -17.86
N MET A 91 4.84 -1.29 -17.47
CA MET A 91 3.61 -1.04 -18.24
C MET A 91 3.27 0.45 -18.37
N MET A 92 3.52 1.25 -17.34
CA MET A 92 3.22 2.68 -17.33
C MET A 92 4.26 3.49 -18.10
N TYR A 93 5.55 3.22 -17.92
CA TYR A 93 6.63 4.10 -18.39
C TYR A 93 7.46 3.55 -19.55
N ILE A 94 7.42 2.24 -19.81
CA ILE A 94 8.19 1.62 -20.90
C ILE A 94 7.24 1.21 -22.02
N THR A 95 6.29 0.32 -21.76
CA THR A 95 5.40 -0.22 -22.79
C THR A 95 4.11 0.59 -22.99
N HIS A 96 3.80 1.53 -22.09
CA HIS A 96 2.66 2.45 -22.18
C HIS A 96 1.32 1.73 -22.45
N ASN A 97 1.14 0.54 -21.87
CA ASN A 97 -0.03 -0.31 -22.06
C ASN A 97 -0.69 -0.68 -20.71
N TRP A 98 -0.35 0.05 -19.65
CA TRP A 98 -0.98 -0.16 -18.35
C TRP A 98 -2.49 0.08 -18.43
N HIS A 99 -3.25 -0.76 -17.73
CA HIS A 99 -4.69 -0.60 -17.59
C HIS A 99 -5.09 -0.96 -16.16
N PRO A 100 -6.03 -0.23 -15.53
CA PRO A 100 -6.45 -0.53 -14.16
C PRO A 100 -6.97 -1.96 -13.92
N TYR A 101 -7.37 -2.68 -14.98
CA TYR A 101 -7.82 -4.07 -14.88
C TYR A 101 -6.70 -5.00 -14.42
N TYR A 102 -5.45 -4.69 -14.77
CA TYR A 102 -4.30 -5.44 -14.28
C TYR A 102 -4.16 -5.29 -12.76
N GLY A 103 -4.23 -4.05 -12.27
CA GLY A 103 -4.18 -3.76 -10.82
C GLY A 103 -5.31 -4.43 -10.06
N ILE A 104 -6.56 -4.32 -10.56
CA ILE A 104 -7.75 -4.97 -9.98
C ILE A 104 -7.57 -6.50 -9.92
N ALA A 105 -7.14 -7.12 -11.02
CA ALA A 105 -6.93 -8.57 -11.08
C ALA A 105 -5.84 -9.01 -10.08
N HIS A 106 -4.76 -8.24 -9.95
CA HIS A 106 -3.71 -8.49 -8.98
C HIS A 106 -4.19 -8.32 -7.53
N ASP A 107 -5.01 -7.30 -7.24
CA ASP A 107 -5.60 -7.10 -5.92
C ASP A 107 -6.46 -8.30 -5.51
N ILE A 108 -7.34 -8.77 -6.42
CA ILE A 108 -8.18 -9.95 -6.18
C ILE A 108 -7.32 -11.20 -5.97
N PHE A 109 -6.32 -11.43 -6.82
CA PHE A 109 -5.38 -12.53 -6.64
C PHE A 109 -4.67 -12.45 -5.27
N SER A 110 -4.23 -11.26 -4.88
CA SER A 110 -3.57 -11.00 -3.60
C SER A 110 -4.49 -11.30 -2.42
N VAL A 111 -5.77 -10.93 -2.49
CA VAL A 111 -6.78 -11.30 -1.48
C VAL A 111 -6.91 -12.81 -1.37
N LEU A 112 -7.11 -13.52 -2.50
CA LEU A 112 -7.27 -14.97 -2.50
C LEU A 112 -6.03 -15.68 -1.94
N MET A 113 -4.85 -15.24 -2.35
CA MET A 113 -3.57 -15.74 -1.86
C MET A 113 -3.43 -15.50 -0.35
N LEU A 114 -3.71 -14.29 0.15
CA LEU A 114 -3.59 -13.98 1.58
C LEU A 114 -4.61 -14.77 2.41
N VAL A 115 -5.85 -14.91 1.94
CA VAL A 115 -6.89 -15.72 2.61
C VAL A 115 -6.47 -17.19 2.67
N PHE A 116 -5.88 -17.73 1.59
CA PHE A 116 -5.34 -19.08 1.57
C PHE A 116 -4.17 -19.26 2.56
N LEU A 117 -3.23 -18.31 2.61
CA LEU A 117 -2.11 -18.36 3.54
C LEU A 117 -2.60 -18.25 5.00
N LEU A 118 -3.57 -17.37 5.26
CA LEU A 118 -4.21 -17.23 6.56
C LEU A 118 -4.90 -18.53 6.99
N SER A 119 -5.75 -19.12 6.14
CA SER A 119 -6.47 -20.36 6.49
C SER A 119 -5.52 -21.53 6.74
N THR A 120 -4.37 -21.56 6.06
CA THR A 120 -3.35 -22.60 6.21
C THR A 120 -2.51 -22.43 7.48
N TYR A 121 -2.08 -21.19 7.79
CA TYR A 121 -1.03 -20.94 8.79
C TYR A 121 -1.50 -20.18 10.04
N TYR A 122 -2.78 -19.79 10.17
CA TYR A 122 -3.24 -18.94 11.28
C TYR A 122 -2.92 -19.49 12.68
N LYS A 123 -2.93 -20.82 12.88
CA LYS A 123 -2.70 -21.45 14.19
C LYS A 123 -1.26 -21.29 14.70
N VAL A 124 -0.31 -21.07 13.79
CA VAL A 124 1.13 -21.00 14.09
C VAL A 124 1.70 -19.59 13.91
N MET A 125 0.86 -18.64 13.49
CA MET A 125 1.20 -17.23 13.41
C MET A 125 1.03 -16.55 14.77
N SER A 126 1.93 -15.61 15.05
CA SER A 126 1.73 -14.64 16.12
C SER A 126 0.49 -13.79 15.83
N SER A 127 -0.21 -13.36 16.89
CA SER A 127 -1.36 -12.46 16.75
C SER A 127 -0.99 -11.17 16.02
N TYR A 128 0.24 -10.67 16.24
CA TYR A 128 0.74 -9.48 15.57
C TYR A 128 0.77 -9.63 14.05
N LEU A 129 1.34 -10.73 13.53
CA LEU A 129 1.34 -10.97 12.08
C LEU A 129 -0.05 -11.31 11.56
N LEU A 130 -0.87 -12.03 12.33
CA LEU A 130 -2.25 -12.34 11.95
C LEU A 130 -3.04 -11.05 11.68
N TYR A 131 -2.97 -10.07 12.59
CA TYR A 131 -3.63 -8.78 12.40
C TYR A 131 -3.08 -8.01 11.20
N PHE A 132 -1.77 -8.07 10.96
CA PHE A 132 -1.14 -7.46 9.79
C PHE A 132 -1.67 -8.06 8.48
N MET A 133 -1.77 -9.38 8.41
CA MET A 133 -2.27 -10.10 7.23
C MET A 133 -3.76 -9.84 6.98
N VAL A 134 -4.58 -9.79 8.03
CA VAL A 134 -6.01 -9.42 7.92
C VAL A 134 -6.16 -7.97 7.45
N MET A 135 -5.33 -7.06 7.97
CA MET A 135 -5.31 -5.67 7.52
C MET A 135 -4.92 -5.58 6.03
N LEU A 136 -3.91 -6.33 5.57
CA LEU A 136 -3.54 -6.38 4.16
C LEU A 136 -4.69 -6.84 3.27
N VAL A 137 -5.44 -7.87 3.67
CA VAL A 137 -6.65 -8.31 2.95
C VAL A 137 -7.65 -7.15 2.81
N ALA A 138 -7.90 -6.43 3.90
CA ALA A 138 -8.80 -5.27 3.87
C ALA A 138 -8.29 -4.15 2.94
N VAL A 139 -6.98 -3.88 2.94
CA VAL A 139 -6.36 -2.88 2.04
C VAL A 139 -6.53 -3.26 0.58
N PHE A 140 -6.28 -4.52 0.19
CA PHE A 140 -6.48 -4.96 -1.20
C PHE A 140 -7.93 -4.91 -1.63
N LEU A 141 -8.88 -5.25 -0.75
CA LEU A 141 -10.30 -5.13 -1.05
C LEU A 141 -10.71 -3.66 -1.27
N LEU A 142 -10.24 -2.74 -0.42
CA LEU A 142 -10.47 -1.31 -0.58
C LEU A 142 -9.85 -0.78 -1.87
N GLU A 143 -8.61 -1.19 -2.18
CA GLU A 143 -7.95 -0.81 -3.43
C GLU A 143 -8.72 -1.32 -4.65
N THR A 144 -9.21 -2.55 -4.62
CA THR A 144 -10.05 -3.12 -5.68
C THR A 144 -11.27 -2.24 -5.94
N VAL A 145 -11.95 -1.78 -4.88
CA VAL A 145 -13.11 -0.89 -4.99
C VAL A 145 -12.70 0.47 -5.55
N PHE A 146 -11.59 1.04 -5.07
CA PHE A 146 -11.10 2.34 -5.52
C PHE A 146 -10.64 2.32 -6.99
N ALA A 147 -9.93 1.27 -7.41
CA ALA A 147 -9.52 1.06 -8.78
C ALA A 147 -10.72 0.81 -9.71
N SER A 148 -11.70 0.04 -9.26
CA SER A 148 -12.95 -0.19 -10.02
C SER A 148 -13.74 1.11 -10.22
N TYR A 149 -13.74 2.01 -9.22
CA TYR A 149 -14.32 3.34 -9.38
C TYR A 149 -13.57 4.14 -10.45
N MET A 150 -12.23 4.13 -10.44
CA MET A 150 -11.42 4.85 -11.44
C MET A 150 -11.73 4.39 -12.86
N VAL A 151 -11.89 3.09 -13.08
CA VAL A 151 -12.24 2.53 -14.41
C VAL A 151 -13.54 3.10 -14.98
N THR A 152 -14.52 3.36 -14.10
CA THR A 152 -15.88 3.70 -14.55
C THR A 152 -16.17 5.20 -14.52
N GLN A 153 -15.49 5.96 -13.66
CA GLN A 153 -15.82 7.37 -13.38
C GLN A 153 -14.68 8.35 -13.66
N VAL A 154 -13.46 7.88 -13.97
CA VAL A 154 -12.32 8.77 -14.21
C VAL A 154 -11.87 8.63 -15.66
N GLN A 155 -12.02 9.71 -16.42
CA GLN A 155 -11.46 9.77 -17.77
C GLN A 155 -9.95 9.97 -17.69
N SER A 156 -9.19 9.11 -18.37
CA SER A 156 -7.76 9.36 -18.60
C SER A 156 -7.65 10.61 -19.47
N SER A 157 -7.23 11.72 -18.86
CA SER A 157 -7.02 12.99 -19.56
C SER A 157 -5.61 13.07 -20.16
N GLN A 158 -4.64 12.32 -19.61
CA GLN A 158 -3.23 12.35 -20.00
C GLN A 158 -2.52 11.00 -19.77
N GLY A 159 -2.57 10.11 -20.78
CA GLY A 159 -1.81 8.86 -20.80
C GLY A 159 -2.52 7.69 -20.09
N VAL A 160 -1.78 6.61 -19.85
CA VAL A 160 -2.34 5.37 -19.27
C VAL A 160 -2.48 5.38 -17.75
N VAL A 161 -2.02 6.44 -17.07
CA VAL A 161 -2.11 6.57 -15.61
C VAL A 161 -3.41 7.29 -15.24
N TYR A 162 -3.99 6.98 -14.08
CA TYR A 162 -5.26 7.54 -13.65
C TYR A 162 -5.15 8.01 -12.20
N PHE A 163 -5.46 9.27 -11.95
CA PHE A 163 -5.65 9.81 -10.61
C PHE A 163 -7.05 10.41 -10.46
N VAL A 164 -7.60 10.30 -9.25
CA VAL A 164 -8.88 10.94 -8.93
C VAL A 164 -8.62 12.40 -8.53
N PRO A 165 -9.14 13.38 -9.28
CA PRO A 165 -8.93 14.80 -8.97
C PRO A 165 -9.81 15.25 -7.81
N SER A 166 -9.51 16.43 -7.26
CA SER A 166 -10.27 17.02 -6.14
C SER A 166 -11.53 17.78 -6.60
N THR A 167 -12.38 17.13 -7.39
CA THR A 167 -13.66 17.68 -7.89
C THR A 167 -14.84 17.19 -7.06
N SER A 168 -15.96 17.94 -7.06
CA SER A 168 -17.16 17.61 -6.29
C SER A 168 -17.82 16.29 -6.72
N GLU A 169 -17.66 15.91 -8.00
CA GLU A 169 -18.13 14.65 -8.58
C GLU A 169 -17.57 13.42 -7.86
N HIS A 170 -16.33 13.50 -7.38
CA HIS A 170 -15.64 12.40 -6.70
C HIS A 170 -15.75 12.47 -5.17
N SER A 171 -16.55 13.39 -4.62
CA SER A 171 -16.63 13.65 -3.17
C SER A 171 -16.86 12.39 -2.33
N LEU A 172 -17.77 11.51 -2.74
CA LEU A 172 -18.07 10.27 -2.02
C LEU A 172 -16.86 9.33 -1.93
N ILE A 173 -16.14 9.12 -3.05
CA ILE A 173 -14.97 8.23 -3.04
C ILE A 173 -13.81 8.84 -2.26
N LEU A 174 -13.67 10.17 -2.27
CA LEU A 174 -12.63 10.88 -1.53
C LEU A 174 -12.90 10.86 -0.02
N ILE A 175 -14.17 11.01 0.40
CA ILE A 175 -14.58 10.84 1.80
C ILE A 175 -14.33 9.41 2.27
N ALA A 176 -14.72 8.41 1.49
CA ALA A 176 -14.45 7.01 1.80
C ALA A 176 -12.94 6.75 1.93
N THR A 177 -12.14 7.29 1.00
CA THR A 177 -10.67 7.20 1.04
C THR A 177 -10.12 7.83 2.33
N TRP A 178 -10.64 8.98 2.78
CA TRP A 178 -10.21 9.58 4.05
C TRP A 178 -10.48 8.68 5.26
N PHE A 179 -11.66 8.07 5.35
CA PHE A 179 -11.96 7.12 6.42
C PHE A 179 -10.96 5.94 6.42
N SER A 180 -10.65 5.40 5.24
CA SER A 180 -9.67 4.33 5.09
C SER A 180 -8.25 4.79 5.49
N VAL A 181 -7.83 5.99 5.07
CA VAL A 181 -6.55 6.61 5.45
C VAL A 181 -6.44 6.77 6.97
N ILE A 182 -7.47 7.32 7.63
CA ILE A 182 -7.48 7.51 9.09
C ILE A 182 -7.39 6.16 9.81
N GLY A 183 -8.15 5.16 9.36
CA GLY A 183 -8.07 3.81 9.90
C GLY A 183 -6.67 3.20 9.77
N LEU A 184 -6.03 3.38 8.61
CA LEU A 184 -4.67 2.90 8.36
C LEU A 184 -3.61 3.67 9.15
N LEU A 185 -3.78 4.97 9.39
CA LEU A 185 -2.90 5.75 10.26
C LEU A 185 -3.02 5.30 11.72
N TYR A 186 -4.24 5.00 12.18
CA TYR A 186 -4.44 4.43 13.51
C TYR A 186 -3.75 3.06 13.63
N TYR A 187 -3.91 2.20 12.62
CA TYR A 187 -3.21 0.91 12.57
C TYR A 187 -1.68 1.08 12.51
N LEU A 188 -1.17 2.13 11.87
CA LEU A 188 0.27 2.39 11.76
C LEU A 188 0.92 2.59 13.14
N ILE A 189 0.21 3.25 14.05
CA ILE A 189 0.64 3.42 15.45
C ILE A 189 0.76 2.05 16.12
N TYR A 190 -0.23 1.19 15.95
CA TYR A 190 -0.20 -0.19 16.46
C TYR A 190 0.95 -1.00 15.84
N PHE A 191 1.13 -0.91 14.52
CA PHE A 191 2.22 -1.58 13.79
C PHE A 191 3.58 -1.19 14.35
N PHE A 192 3.90 0.11 14.41
CA PHE A 192 5.20 0.57 14.90
C PHE A 192 5.39 0.31 16.38
N ARG A 193 4.33 0.34 17.21
CA ARG A 193 4.44 -0.08 18.61
C ARG A 193 4.82 -1.56 18.69
N GLY A 194 4.13 -2.46 17.99
CA GLY A 194 4.49 -3.88 17.96
C GLY A 194 5.90 -4.12 17.42
N TRP A 195 6.31 -3.38 16.39
CA TRP A 195 7.66 -3.51 15.84
C TRP A 195 8.75 -2.95 16.77
N LEU A 196 8.50 -1.83 17.44
CA LEU A 196 9.44 -1.18 18.35
C LEU A 196 9.68 -2.01 19.63
N TYR A 197 8.61 -2.60 20.16
CA TYR A 197 8.57 -3.31 21.45
C TYR A 197 8.46 -4.83 21.32
N SER A 198 8.51 -5.39 20.11
CA SER A 198 8.75 -6.83 19.99
C SER A 198 10.17 -7.09 20.48
N ASP A 199 10.23 -7.70 21.67
CA ASP A 199 11.46 -7.96 22.42
C ASP A 199 12.38 -8.91 21.65
N VAL A 200 13.68 -8.75 21.89
CA VAL A 200 14.72 -9.75 21.62
C VAL A 200 14.61 -10.83 22.69
#